data_AF-A0A6G2DP19-F1
#
_entry.id   AF-A0A6G2DP19-F1
#
_cell.length_a   1.000
_cell.length_b   1.000
_cell.length_c   1.000
_cell.angle_alpha   90.00
_cell.angle_beta   90.00
_cell.angle_gamma   90.00
#
_symmetry.space_group_name_H-M   'P 1'
#
loop_
_entity.id
_entity.type
_entity.pdbx_description
1 polymer ?
#
loop_
_entity_poly.entity_id
_entity_poly.type
_entity_poly.pdbx_seq_one_letter_code
_entity_poly.pdbx_strand_id
1 'polypeptide(L)'
;KQISLCSVADEHLSKSQISRFERGESEISCIRLINILDKLHITLDEFLVLHNDDYTSSESFANLVQYIRKQYSSQSINNIACLLSDTSDYTLNSFEKTMVK
;
A
#
# COMPACT_ATOMS: atom_id res chain seq x y z
N LYS A 1 5.24 -16.87 -8.36
CA LYS A 1 4.44 -17.74 -9.27
C LYS A 1 5.24 -17.93 -10.57
N GLN A 2 5.37 -19.14 -11.13
CA GLN A 2 6.02 -19.35 -12.44
C GLN A 2 5.02 -19.11 -13.58
N ILE A 3 4.62 -17.85 -13.76
CA ILE A 3 3.66 -17.43 -14.79
C ILE A 3 4.44 -16.67 -15.85
N SER A 4 4.18 -16.96 -17.14
CA SER A 4 4.84 -16.27 -18.23
C SER A 4 4.19 -14.91 -18.49
N LEU A 5 4.95 -13.94 -19.02
CA LEU A 5 4.37 -12.68 -19.52
C LEU A 5 3.33 -12.93 -20.62
N CYS A 6 3.44 -14.04 -21.35
CA CYS A 6 2.49 -14.44 -22.38
C CYS A 6 1.09 -14.74 -21.84
N SER A 7 1.00 -15.30 -20.63
CA SER A 7 -0.29 -15.63 -19.99
C SER A 7 -0.99 -14.40 -19.40
N VAL A 8 -0.28 -13.28 -19.25
CA VAL A 8 -0.83 -12.05 -18.66
C VAL A 8 -1.11 -11.00 -19.74
N ALA A 9 -0.34 -10.98 -20.83
CA ALA A 9 -0.57 -10.08 -21.96
C ALA A 9 -1.91 -10.32 -22.67
N ASP A 10 -2.48 -9.27 -23.24
CA ASP A 10 -3.71 -9.31 -24.05
C ASP A 10 -3.74 -8.18 -25.11
N GLU A 11 -4.91 -7.95 -25.70
CA GLU A 11 -5.16 -6.88 -26.67
C GLU A 11 -4.99 -5.46 -26.11
N HIS A 12 -5.08 -5.29 -24.79
CA HIS A 12 -5.00 -4.00 -24.12
C HIS A 12 -3.64 -3.75 -23.46
N LEU A 13 -2.84 -4.80 -23.24
CA LEU A 13 -1.54 -4.72 -22.62
C LEU A 13 -0.55 -5.74 -23.22
N SER A 14 0.45 -5.23 -23.95
CA SER A 14 1.43 -6.08 -24.62
C SER A 14 2.51 -6.62 -23.68
N LYS A 15 3.15 -7.74 -24.06
CA LYS A 15 4.28 -8.32 -23.30
C LYS A 15 5.40 -7.30 -23.06
N SER A 16 5.72 -6.45 -24.05
CA SER A 16 6.77 -5.45 -23.92
C SER A 16 6.38 -4.32 -22.96
N GLN A 17 5.10 -3.96 -22.88
CA GLN A 17 4.62 -3.00 -21.89
C GLN A 17 4.72 -3.56 -20.47
N ILE A 18 4.24 -4.79 -20.24
CA ILE A 18 4.36 -5.45 -18.92
C ILE A 18 5.84 -5.56 -18.52
N SER A 19 6.69 -5.98 -19.46
CA SER A 19 8.12 -6.15 -19.21
C SER A 19 8.82 -4.84 -18.85
N ARG A 20 8.47 -3.72 -19.50
CA ARG A 20 8.98 -2.39 -19.14
C ARG A 20 8.45 -1.91 -17.80
N PHE A 21 7.17 -2.19 -17.50
CA PHE A 21 6.56 -1.87 -16.22
C PHE A 21 7.24 -2.61 -15.05
N GLU A 22 7.46 -3.92 -15.16
CA GLU A 22 8.17 -4.70 -14.13
C GLU A 22 9.60 -4.20 -13.86
N ARG A 23 10.26 -3.60 -14.86
CA ARG A 23 11.60 -3.01 -14.72
C ARG A 23 11.59 -1.54 -14.26
N GLY A 24 10.42 -0.94 -14.04
CA GLY A 24 10.29 0.49 -13.70
C GLY A 24 10.63 1.44 -14.86
N GLU A 25 10.62 0.96 -16.10
CA GLU A 25 10.94 1.75 -17.30
C GLU A 25 9.69 2.45 -17.90
N SER A 26 8.49 2.09 -17.44
CA SER A 26 7.22 2.66 -17.90
C SER A 26 6.15 2.48 -16.84
N GLU A 27 5.28 3.48 -16.71
CA GLU A 27 4.05 3.35 -15.92
C GLU A 27 2.94 2.63 -16.71
N ILE A 28 1.96 2.09 -15.99
CA ILE A 28 0.69 1.60 -16.55
C ILE A 28 -0.49 2.21 -15.79
N SER A 29 -1.65 2.33 -16.45
CA SER A 29 -2.87 2.78 -15.79
C SER A 29 -3.36 1.77 -14.74
N CYS A 30 -4.05 2.23 -13.69
CA CYS A 30 -4.63 1.36 -12.66
C CYS A 30 -5.56 0.27 -13.22
N ILE A 31 -6.35 0.57 -14.25
CA ILE A 31 -7.26 -0.41 -14.88
C ILE A 31 -6.47 -1.61 -15.46
N ARG A 32 -5.32 -1.33 -16.06
CA ARG A 32 -4.42 -2.35 -16.61
C ARG A 32 -3.72 -3.14 -15.50
N LEU A 33 -3.34 -2.48 -14.41
CA LEU A 33 -2.82 -3.16 -13.23
C LEU A 33 -3.85 -4.13 -12.66
N ILE A 34 -5.10 -3.70 -12.45
CA ILE A 34 -6.18 -4.56 -11.95
C ILE A 34 -6.39 -5.76 -12.87
N ASN A 35 -6.44 -5.56 -14.19
CA ASN A 35 -6.55 -6.65 -15.15
C ASN A 35 -5.36 -7.66 -15.07
N ILE A 36 -4.14 -7.19 -14.84
CA ILE A 36 -2.99 -8.08 -14.59
C ILE A 36 -3.21 -8.89 -13.32
N LEU A 37 -3.63 -8.25 -12.22
CA LEU A 37 -3.85 -8.88 -10.93
C LEU A 37 -4.97 -9.93 -10.99
N ASP A 38 -6.06 -9.64 -11.69
CA ASP A 38 -7.17 -10.57 -11.92
C ASP A 38 -6.69 -11.85 -12.63
N LYS A 39 -5.86 -11.73 -13.67
CA LYS A 39 -5.25 -12.87 -14.37
C LYS A 39 -4.26 -13.66 -13.52
N LEU A 40 -3.64 -13.00 -12.55
CA LEU A 40 -2.77 -13.66 -11.57
C LEU A 40 -3.58 -14.29 -10.42
N HIS A 41 -4.90 -14.06 -10.34
CA HIS A 41 -5.73 -14.39 -9.19
C HIS A 41 -5.13 -13.82 -7.90
N ILE A 42 -4.88 -12.52 -7.90
CA ILE A 42 -4.41 -11.73 -6.76
C ILE A 42 -5.34 -10.53 -6.66
N THR A 43 -5.82 -10.22 -5.47
CA THR A 43 -6.62 -9.01 -5.25
C THR A 43 -5.72 -7.77 -5.15
N LEU A 44 -6.28 -6.59 -5.41
CA LEU A 44 -5.52 -5.33 -5.25
C LEU A 44 -4.98 -5.18 -3.82
N ASP A 45 -5.77 -5.57 -2.82
CA ASP A 45 -5.37 -5.49 -1.41
C ASP A 45 -4.18 -6.40 -1.10
N GLU A 46 -4.21 -7.66 -1.55
CA GLU A 46 -3.08 -8.59 -1.39
C GLU A 46 -1.83 -8.07 -2.09
N PHE A 47 -1.97 -7.51 -3.30
CA PHE A 47 -0.86 -6.91 -4.02
C PHE A 47 -0.25 -5.73 -3.25
N LEU A 48 -1.08 -4.83 -2.72
CA LEU A 48 -0.62 -3.67 -1.95
C LEU A 48 0.06 -4.08 -0.64
N VAL A 49 -0.45 -5.10 0.06
CA VAL A 49 0.21 -5.64 1.27
C VAL A 49 1.60 -6.18 0.93
N LEU A 50 1.72 -7.00 -0.13
CA LEU A 50 3.00 -7.57 -0.55
C LEU A 50 4.00 -6.51 -1.02
N HIS A 51 3.52 -5.43 -1.65
CA HIS A 51 4.38 -4.35 -2.12
C HIS A 51 4.82 -3.39 -1.00
N ASN A 52 4.00 -3.25 0.05
CA ASN A 52 4.31 -2.40 1.21
C ASN A 52 5.47 -2.93 2.07
N ASP A 53 5.83 -4.23 1.98
CA ASP A 53 6.97 -4.77 2.71
C ASP A 53 8.32 -4.27 2.15
N ASP A 54 8.39 -3.90 0.86
CA ASP A 54 9.60 -3.38 0.20
C ASP A 54 9.65 -1.84 0.14
N TYR A 55 8.48 -1.16 0.20
CA TYR A 55 8.40 0.30 0.23
C TYR A 55 8.36 0.77 1.69
N THR A 56 9.51 1.20 2.20
CA THR A 56 9.67 1.81 3.53
C THR A 56 8.53 2.78 3.83
N SER A 57 7.61 2.37 4.70
CA SER A 57 6.88 3.21 5.64
C SER A 57 6.57 4.63 5.14
N SER A 58 5.88 4.78 4.01
CA SER A 58 5.04 5.97 3.91
C SER A 58 4.06 5.86 5.08
N GLU A 59 3.91 6.93 5.86
CA GLU A 59 3.01 7.01 7.01
C GLU A 59 1.56 6.81 6.53
N SER A 60 1.18 5.56 6.26
CA SER A 60 -0.17 5.23 5.84
C SER A 60 -1.07 5.27 7.06
N PHE A 61 -2.32 5.67 6.86
CA PHE A 61 -3.34 5.59 7.90
C PHE A 61 -3.44 4.17 8.51
N ALA A 62 -3.18 3.12 7.72
CA ALA A 62 -3.16 1.75 8.22
C ALA A 62 -2.04 1.54 9.27
N ASN A 63 -0.85 2.10 9.04
CA ASN A 63 0.26 2.06 9.99
C ASN A 63 -0.09 2.83 11.27
N LEU A 64 -0.73 4.00 11.16
CA LEU A 64 -1.22 4.76 12.30
C LEU A 64 -2.23 3.95 13.14
N VAL A 65 -3.23 3.33 12.50
CA VAL A 65 -4.23 2.50 13.19
C VAL A 65 -3.56 1.28 13.86
N GLN A 66 -2.60 0.65 13.19
CA GLN A 66 -1.84 -0.47 13.76
C GLN A 66 -1.01 -0.03 14.97
N TYR A 67 -0.36 1.14 14.90
CA TYR A 67 0.34 1.74 16.02
C TYR A 67 -0.59 1.98 17.20
N ILE A 68 -1.75 2.61 16.98
CA ILE A 68 -2.75 2.88 18.04
C ILE A 68 -3.20 1.57 18.70
N ARG A 69 -3.52 0.54 17.90
CA ARG A 69 -3.89 -0.80 18.43
C ARG A 69 -2.81 -1.39 19.32
N LYS A 70 -1.54 -1.30 18.90
CA LYS A 70 -0.39 -1.79 19.68
C LYS A 70 -0.24 -1.03 21.00
N GLN A 71 -0.24 0.30 20.96
CA GLN A 71 -0.10 1.12 22.17
C GLN A 71 -1.26 0.91 23.15
N TYR A 72 -2.50 0.79 22.64
CA TYR A 72 -3.68 0.53 23.45
C TYR A 72 -3.60 -0.83 24.15
N SER A 73 -3.18 -1.87 23.42
CA SER A 73 -3.00 -3.23 23.97
C SER A 73 -1.92 -3.26 25.05
N SER A 74 -0.88 -2.44 24.92
CA SER A 74 0.18 -2.27 25.91
C SER A 74 -0.15 -1.26 27.01
N GLN A 75 -1.36 -0.69 27.03
CA GLN A 75 -1.81 0.35 27.98
C GLN A 75 -0.95 1.63 27.96
N SER A 76 -0.23 1.88 26.87
CA SER A 76 0.62 3.06 26.65
C SER A 76 -0.18 4.26 26.15
N ILE A 77 -1.19 4.69 26.91
CA ILE A 77 -2.15 5.73 26.48
C ILE A 77 -1.47 7.08 26.22
N ASN A 78 -0.39 7.40 26.95
CA ASN A 78 0.38 8.63 26.72
C ASN A 78 0.96 8.69 25.29
N ASN A 79 1.40 7.56 24.75
CA ASN A 79 1.93 7.49 23.39
C ASN A 79 0.83 7.76 22.35
N ILE A 80 -0.41 7.35 22.63
CA ILE A 80 -1.58 7.67 21.79
C ILE A 80 -1.91 9.16 21.90
N ALA A 81 -1.91 9.73 23.10
CA ALA A 81 -2.17 11.15 23.32
C ALA A 81 -1.14 12.04 22.62
N CYS A 82 0.13 11.62 22.57
CA CYS A 82 1.19 12.34 21.85
C CYS A 82 0.94 12.46 20.34
N LEU A 83 0.12 11.60 19.73
CA LEU A 83 -0.27 11.74 18.31
C LEU A 83 -1.06 13.03 18.04
N LEU A 84 -1.69 13.61 19.07
CA LEU A 84 -2.43 14.87 18.98
C LEU A 84 -1.53 16.10 19.22
N SER A 85 -0.27 15.89 19.62
CA SER A 85 0.70 16.95 19.87
C SER A 85 1.42 17.35 18.60
N ASP A 86 1.88 18.60 18.52
CA ASP A 86 2.64 19.12 17.36
C ASP A 86 4.04 18.50 17.21
N THR A 87 4.48 17.70 18.19
CA THR A 87 5.81 17.05 18.25
C THR A 87 5.76 15.56 17.96
N SER A 88 4.67 15.05 17.36
CA SER A 88 4.52 13.63 17.11
C SER A 88 5.38 13.15 15.94
N ASP A 89 5.88 11.92 16.01
CA ASP A 89 6.59 11.27 14.91
C ASP A 89 5.67 10.94 13.72
N TYR A 90 4.36 11.20 13.83
CA TYR A 90 3.37 11.06 12.76
C TYR A 90 2.89 12.44 12.29
N THR A 91 2.96 12.69 10.99
CA THR A 91 2.42 13.91 10.38
C THR A 91 0.94 13.71 10.04
N LEU A 92 0.06 13.89 11.02
CA LEU A 92 -1.38 13.71 10.81
C LEU A 92 -1.98 14.84 9.96
N ASN A 93 -2.70 14.47 8.91
CA ASN A 93 -3.52 15.40 8.15
C ASN A 93 -4.82 15.75 8.92
N SER A 94 -5.60 16.70 8.39
CA SER A 94 -6.83 17.19 9.04
C SER A 94 -7.88 16.10 9.29
N PHE A 95 -7.99 15.11 8.39
CA PHE A 95 -8.91 13.99 8.56
C PHE A 95 -8.43 13.04 9.65
N GLU A 96 -7.14 12.69 9.64
CA GLU A 96 -6.56 11.78 10.63
C GLU A 96 -6.62 12.34 12.04
N LYS A 97 -6.33 13.64 12.21
CA LYS A 97 -6.51 14.33 13.50
C LYS A 97 -7.95 14.24 14.01
N THR A 98 -8.94 14.27 13.12
CA THR A 98 -10.36 14.15 13.50
C THR A 98 -10.71 12.73 13.93
N MET A 99 -10.12 11.70 13.29
CA MET A 99 -10.42 10.30 13.60
C MET A 99 -9.74 9.79 14.88
N VAL A 100 -8.61 10.40 15.27
CA VAL A 100 -7.87 10.05 16.51
C VAL A 100 -8.48 10.70 17.74
N LYS A 101 -9.15 11.85 17.58
CA LYS A 101 -9.73 12.65 18.66
C LYS A 101 -11.07 12.11 19.15
#